data_AF-A0A2E9WRW1-F1
#
_entry.id   AF-A0A2E9WRW1-F1
#
_cell.length_a   1.000
_cell.length_b   1.000
_cell.length_c   1.000
_cell.angle_alpha   90.00
_cell.angle_beta   90.00
_cell.angle_gamma   90.00
#
_symmetry.space_group_name_H-M   'P 1'
#
loop_
_entity.id
_entity.type
_entity.pdbx_description
1 polymer ?
#
loop_
_entity_poly.entity_id
_entity_poly.type
_entity_poly.pdbx_seq_one_letter_code
_entity_poly.pdbx_strand_id
1 'polypeptide(L)'
;MGEDELILEGEQGDLKKYVEDVGGIHGLREVHKVRGWNNIQYGAGLSGKNTPATKLSMNKAFIPPGGIAKAHIHVDFDVMVFLLKGSVRHEFGPGCRNSVTH
;
A
#
# COMPACT_ATOMS: atom_id res chain seq x y z
N MET A 1 16.57 -21.32 -7.82
CA MET A 1 16.06 -19.98 -8.15
C MET A 1 16.09 -19.20 -6.86
N GLY A 2 17.01 -18.24 -6.74
CA GLY A 2 17.13 -17.44 -5.52
C GLY A 2 15.85 -16.66 -5.30
N GLU A 3 15.41 -16.61 -4.04
CA GLU A 3 14.38 -15.68 -3.60
C GLU A 3 14.99 -14.29 -3.74
N ASP A 4 14.75 -13.65 -4.88
CA ASP A 4 15.02 -12.22 -5.01
C ASP A 4 14.14 -11.51 -3.98
N GLU A 5 14.71 -11.24 -2.80
CA GLU A 5 14.08 -10.41 -1.78
C GLU A 5 13.52 -9.17 -2.48
N LEU A 6 12.24 -8.90 -2.27
CA LEU A 6 11.60 -7.69 -2.77
C LEU A 6 12.32 -6.48 -2.17
N ILE A 7 13.29 -5.94 -2.91
CA ILE A 7 14.04 -4.77 -2.49
C ILE A 7 13.04 -3.63 -2.34
N LEU A 8 12.95 -3.11 -1.11
CA LEU A 8 12.23 -1.88 -0.82
C LEU A 8 12.99 -0.71 -1.46
N GLU A 9 12.73 -0.41 -2.72
CA GLU A 9 13.34 0.73 -3.39
C GLU A 9 12.61 2.04 -3.01
N GLY A 10 13.36 2.96 -2.41
CA GLY A 10 12.93 4.30 -2.03
C GLY A 10 13.48 4.72 -0.68
N GLU A 11 13.75 6.02 -0.49
CA GLU A 11 13.98 6.55 0.86
C GLU A 11 12.79 6.13 1.73
N GLN A 12 13.05 5.37 2.79
CA GLN A 12 12.10 5.23 3.91
C GLN A 12 12.10 6.55 4.67
N GLY A 13 11.64 7.61 4.01
CA GLY A 13 11.49 8.92 4.61
C GLY A 13 10.57 8.79 5.82
N ASP A 14 10.87 9.56 6.88
CA ASP A 14 10.04 9.59 8.08
C ASP A 14 8.58 9.91 7.71
N LEU A 15 7.71 8.91 7.85
CA LEU A 15 6.30 9.03 7.48
C LEU A 15 5.51 9.88 8.50
N LYS A 16 6.08 10.14 9.69
CA LYS A 16 5.44 10.97 10.72
C LYS A 16 5.31 12.42 10.28
N LYS A 17 6.20 12.92 9.42
CA LYS A 17 6.13 14.30 8.91
C LYS A 17 4.86 14.61 8.10
N TYR A 18 4.12 13.59 7.66
CA TYR A 18 2.87 13.73 6.90
C TYR A 18 1.62 13.64 7.78
N VAL A 19 1.76 13.33 9.07
CA VAL A 19 0.65 13.11 9.99
C VAL A 19 0.65 14.22 11.05
N GLU A 20 -0.48 14.88 11.19
CA GLU A 20 -0.74 15.83 12.27
C GLU A 20 -1.31 15.08 13.47
N ASP A 21 -0.74 15.27 14.66
CA ASP A 21 -1.32 14.81 15.93
C ASP A 21 -1.76 16.02 16.76
N VAL A 22 -3.08 16.11 17.00
CA VAL A 22 -3.69 17.18 17.81
C VAL A 22 -4.17 16.68 19.18
N GLY A 23 -3.42 15.76 19.80
CA GLY A 23 -3.73 15.22 21.12
C GLY A 23 -4.55 13.94 21.05
N GLY A 24 -4.15 13.02 20.16
CA GLY A 24 -4.76 11.69 19.99
C GLY A 24 -5.56 11.54 18.70
N ILE A 25 -5.87 12.63 18.01
CA ILE A 25 -6.45 12.59 16.67
C ILE A 25 -5.32 12.74 15.65
N HIS A 26 -5.13 11.70 14.85
CA HIS A 26 -4.09 11.63 13.84
C HIS A 26 -4.68 11.93 12.46
N GLY A 27 -4.34 13.09 11.90
CA GLY A 27 -4.84 13.57 10.62
C GLY A 27 -3.83 13.40 9.49
N LEU A 28 -4.26 12.87 8.35
CA LEU A 28 -3.52 12.89 7.08
C LEU A 28 -4.40 13.56 6.02
N ARG A 29 -3.96 14.69 5.46
CA ARG A 29 -4.73 15.48 4.48
C ARG A 29 -4.22 15.28 3.05
N GLU A 30 -2.95 15.57 2.83
CA GLU A 30 -2.34 15.52 1.51
C GLU A 30 -1.71 14.15 1.24
N VAL A 31 -2.40 13.32 0.46
CA VAL A 31 -1.95 11.95 0.14
C VAL A 31 -1.18 11.95 -1.19
N HIS A 32 -0.04 12.62 -1.23
CA HIS A 32 0.87 12.62 -2.39
C HIS A 32 1.58 11.28 -2.57
N LYS A 33 2.14 11.02 -3.75
CA LYS A 33 3.03 9.87 -3.99
C LYS A 33 4.39 10.12 -3.33
N VAL A 34 4.69 9.41 -2.25
CA VAL A 34 5.90 9.65 -1.43
C VAL A 34 6.77 8.41 -1.25
N ARG A 35 6.26 7.24 -1.60
CA ARG A 35 6.99 5.97 -1.50
C ARG A 35 6.67 5.05 -2.68
N GLY A 36 7.63 4.24 -3.09
CA GLY A 36 7.48 3.19 -4.08
C GLY A 36 7.56 1.81 -3.43
N TRP A 37 6.76 0.86 -3.91
CA TRP A 37 6.93 -0.54 -3.57
C TRP A 37 6.31 -1.41 -4.65
N ASN A 38 7.01 -2.47 -5.03
CA ASN A 38 6.48 -3.50 -5.92
C ASN A 38 5.87 -2.90 -7.21
N ASN A 39 6.64 -2.05 -7.90
CA ASN A 39 6.26 -1.36 -9.14
C ASN A 39 5.06 -0.40 -9.05
N ILE A 40 4.55 -0.09 -7.86
CA ILE A 40 3.47 0.88 -7.67
C ILE A 40 3.86 1.94 -6.63
N GLN A 41 3.18 3.08 -6.69
CA GLN A 41 3.46 4.21 -5.80
C GLN A 41 2.41 4.29 -4.71
N TYR A 42 2.77 4.83 -3.56
CA TYR A 42 1.86 5.03 -2.45
C TYR A 42 2.01 6.41 -1.83
N GLY A 43 0.95 6.85 -1.16
CA GLY A 43 1.05 7.90 -0.16
C GLY A 43 1.58 7.42 1.18
N ALA A 44 1.72 8.35 2.12
CA ALA A 44 2.23 8.05 3.45
C ALA A 44 1.37 6.98 4.16
N GLY A 45 0.04 7.08 3.99
CA GLY A 45 -0.92 6.19 4.64
C GLY A 45 -1.00 6.41 6.15
N LEU A 46 -1.79 5.59 6.82
CA LEU A 46 -1.89 5.54 8.28
C LEU A 46 -1.64 4.10 8.73
N SER A 47 -0.70 3.93 9.65
CA SER A 47 -0.28 2.62 10.16
C SER A 47 0.54 2.78 11.45
N GLY A 48 0.95 1.67 12.06
CA GLY A 48 1.91 1.67 13.17
C GLY A 48 3.24 2.37 12.87
N LYS A 49 3.56 2.71 11.61
CA LYS A 49 4.75 3.49 11.27
C LYS A 49 4.62 4.98 11.60
N ASN A 50 3.40 5.53 11.63
CA ASN A 50 3.17 6.96 11.80
C ASN A 50 1.96 7.31 12.70
N THR A 51 1.29 6.31 13.26
CA THR A 51 0.26 6.44 14.30
C THR A 51 0.42 5.31 15.33
N PRO A 52 -0.27 5.36 16.48
CA PRO A 52 -0.32 4.25 17.44
C PRO A 52 -1.10 2.99 16.97
N ALA A 53 -1.49 2.89 15.70
CA ALA A 53 -2.30 1.78 15.20
C ALA A 53 -1.54 0.44 15.22
N THR A 54 -2.17 -0.61 15.77
CA THR A 54 -1.56 -1.95 15.91
C THR A 54 -2.18 -3.03 15.04
N LYS A 55 -3.42 -2.83 14.54
CA LYS A 55 -4.20 -3.86 13.83
C LYS A 55 -4.85 -3.39 12.52
N LEU A 56 -4.70 -2.11 12.18
CA LEU A 56 -5.23 -1.56 10.95
C LEU A 56 -4.16 -0.70 10.26
N SER A 57 -4.05 -0.86 8.95
CA SER A 57 -3.31 0.05 8.09
C SER A 57 -4.19 0.48 6.93
N MET A 58 -4.18 1.78 6.65
CA MET A 58 -4.88 2.37 5.51
C MET A 58 -3.85 2.99 4.57
N ASN A 59 -3.90 2.60 3.31
CA ASN A 59 -2.94 3.04 2.30
C ASN A 59 -3.67 3.52 1.05
N LYS A 60 -3.10 4.52 0.39
CA LYS A 60 -3.54 4.95 -0.94
C LYS A 60 -2.46 4.57 -1.94
N ALA A 61 -2.76 3.59 -2.78
CA ALA A 61 -1.91 3.17 -3.88
C ALA A 61 -2.25 3.95 -5.15
N PHE A 62 -1.23 4.21 -5.97
CA PHE A 62 -1.32 4.81 -7.28
C PHE A 62 -0.68 3.86 -8.27
N ILE A 63 -1.50 3.32 -9.16
CA ILE A 63 -1.10 2.37 -10.18
C ILE A 63 -1.23 3.08 -11.52
N PRO A 64 -0.13 3.31 -12.27
CA PRO A 64 -0.23 3.86 -13.62
C PRO A 64 -0.92 2.85 -14.55
N PRO A 65 -1.51 3.29 -15.69
CA PRO A 65 -2.01 2.36 -16.70
C PRO A 65 -0.94 1.35 -17.11
N GLY A 66 -1.27 0.06 -17.08
CA GLY A 66 -0.32 -1.04 -17.32
C GLY A 66 0.64 -1.35 -16.16
N GLY A 67 0.58 -0.63 -15.05
CA GLY A 67 1.34 -0.93 -13.84
C GLY A 67 0.88 -2.24 -13.20
N ILE A 68 1.83 -3.10 -12.85
CA ILE A 68 1.57 -4.42 -12.26
C ILE A 68 2.38 -4.55 -10.98
N ALA A 69 1.69 -4.71 -9.86
CA ALA A 69 2.30 -5.15 -8.62
C ALA A 69 2.56 -6.66 -8.68
N LYS A 70 3.78 -7.12 -8.33
CA LYS A 70 4.10 -8.56 -8.28
C LYS A 70 3.21 -9.25 -7.25
N ALA A 71 2.83 -10.49 -7.56
CA ALA A 71 2.06 -11.33 -6.66
C ALA A 71 2.76 -11.48 -5.30
N HIS A 72 2.01 -11.32 -4.23
CA HIS A 72 2.48 -11.47 -2.85
C HIS A 72 1.30 -11.90 -1.96
N ILE A 73 1.61 -12.43 -0.78
CA ILE A 73 0.61 -12.87 0.20
C ILE A 73 0.64 -11.95 1.42
N HIS A 74 -0.51 -11.79 2.05
CA HIS A 74 -0.63 -11.15 3.36
C HIS A 74 -0.76 -12.26 4.39
N VAL A 75 0.14 -12.28 5.37
CA VAL A 75 0.17 -13.30 6.43
C VAL A 75 -0.45 -12.69 7.68
N ASP A 76 -1.36 -13.41 8.32
CA ASP A 76 -2.06 -13.03 9.56
C ASP A 76 -3.06 -11.86 9.46
N PHE A 77 -3.39 -11.37 8.26
CA PHE A 77 -4.44 -10.35 8.08
C PHE A 77 -5.09 -10.39 6.69
N ASP A 78 -6.31 -9.85 6.63
CA ASP A 78 -7.06 -9.66 5.39
C ASP A 78 -6.76 -8.30 4.75
N VAL A 79 -6.85 -8.24 3.41
CA VAL A 79 -6.81 -6.99 2.65
C VAL A 79 -8.19 -6.62 2.15
N MET A 80 -8.53 -5.34 2.30
CA MET A 80 -9.71 -4.73 1.72
C MET A 80 -9.26 -3.67 0.71
N VAL A 81 -9.86 -3.67 -0.48
CA VAL A 81 -9.56 -2.72 -1.55
C VAL A 81 -10.80 -1.92 -1.88
N PHE A 82 -10.69 -0.59 -1.80
CA PHE A 82 -11.72 0.33 -2.25
C PHE A 82 -11.18 1.17 -3.41
N LEU A 83 -11.81 1.04 -4.58
CA LEU A 83 -11.36 1.71 -5.78
C LEU A 83 -11.87 3.15 -5.83
N LEU A 84 -10.96 4.11 -5.67
CA LEU A 84 -11.31 5.54 -5.71
C LEU A 84 -11.51 6.07 -7.13
N LYS A 85 -10.74 5.55 -8.10
CA LYS A 85 -10.78 5.99 -9.51
C LYS A 85 -10.11 4.96 -10.42
N GLY A 86 -10.66 4.78 -11.62
CA GLY A 86 -10.08 3.96 -12.68
C GLY A 86 -10.66 2.55 -12.69
N SER A 87 -9.87 1.59 -13.18
CA SER A 87 -10.18 0.16 -13.14
C SER A 87 -8.89 -0.63 -12.91
N VAL A 88 -9.00 -1.75 -12.20
CA VAL A 88 -7.87 -2.64 -11.89
C VAL A 88 -8.32 -4.10 -11.94
N ARG A 89 -7.48 -4.95 -12.55
CA ARG A 89 -7.64 -6.41 -12.50
C ARG A 89 -6.83 -6.96 -11.34
N HIS A 90 -7.47 -7.68 -10.43
CA HIS A 90 -6.82 -8.46 -9.40
C HIS A 90 -6.71 -9.91 -9.88
N GLU A 91 -5.52 -10.48 -9.76
CA GLU A 91 -5.26 -11.90 -10.01
C GLU A 91 -4.89 -12.56 -8.69
N PHE A 92 -5.59 -13.64 -8.32
CA PHE A 92 -5.54 -14.22 -6.98
C PHE A 92 -5.67 -15.75 -6.99
N GLY A 93 -5.51 -16.34 -5.79
CA GLY A 93 -5.50 -17.78 -5.59
C GLY A 93 -4.19 -18.44 -6.02
N PRO A 94 -4.09 -19.79 -5.93
CA PRO A 94 -2.90 -20.53 -6.30
C PRO A 94 -2.44 -20.22 -7.72
N GLY A 95 -1.22 -19.68 -7.84
CA GLY A 95 -0.62 -19.30 -9.13
C GLY A 95 -1.34 -18.16 -9.86
N CYS A 96 -2.10 -17.30 -9.15
CA CYS A 96 -2.83 -16.17 -9.74
C CYS A 96 -3.79 -16.56 -10.88
N ARG A 97 -4.39 -17.75 -10.79
CA ARG A 97 -5.23 -18.31 -11.86
C ARG A 97 -6.66 -17.78 -11.88
N ASN A 98 -7.12 -17.16 -10.79
CA ASN A 98 -8.42 -16.50 -10.73
C ASN A 98 -8.25 -15.01 -10.95
N SER A 99 -9.25 -14.35 -11.53
CA SER A 99 -9.21 -12.89 -11.70
C SER A 99 -10.56 -12.22 -11.54
N VAL A 100 -10.54 -10.95 -11.12
CA VAL A 100 -11.69 -10.05 -11.06
C VAL A 100 -11.25 -8.64 -11.46
N THR A 101 -12.09 -7.94 -12.22
CA THR A 101 -11.87 -6.54 -12.57
C THR A 101 -12.85 -5.66 -11.80
N HIS A 102 -12.31 -4.66 -11.12
CA HIS A 102 -13.07 -3.61 -10.44
C HIS A 102 -12.95 -2.29 -11.21
#